data_AF-A0A6J0NE07-F1
#
_entry.id   AF-A0A6J0NE07-F1
#
_cell.length_a   1.000
_cell.length_b   1.000
_cell.length_c   1.000
_cell.angle_alpha   90.00
_cell.angle_beta   90.00
_cell.angle_gamma   90.00
#
_symmetry.space_group_name_H-M   'P 1'
#
loop_
_entity.id
_entity.type
_entity.pdbx_description
1 polymer ?
#
loop_
_entity_poly.entity_id
_entity_poly.type
_entity_poly.pdbx_seq_one_letter_code
_entity_poly.pdbx_strand_id
1 'polypeptide(L)'
;MNDPRVRSFQISPGDLEAAQLDDLIREIEQKSLFYHQEKKKSLRARYAYGTIFLIINLCAWFIRDYAQKTLTLLPHVSSCGPEGSHCFHTLGVLRVSLGCFMFFLILFLSTWNTMKLHQAQNSWHSDYWSFKFLLLVSAMVASFFIPQLYIQIYGEIARVGAGIFLGLQLISVIEFITWWNNYWMPNNQSNQSCFLGLVMSIVFYIGSVCGIAVMYYFYAASTACALNIFFISFTVVLLTVMMVVSLHSKVKSSLMSSGIMASYIVFLCWSAIRSEPSHTKCNAHTQNGHTDWITVLSFLIAIGAIVMATFSTGIDSESFSFQFRKDEAKEEDDIPYSYGFFHLVFSLGAMYFAMLFISWNLEHSARKWSIDVGWTSTWVKIVNEWFAAGIYLWKLIAPIVRQPRVHEQPQPATTEVSR
;
A
#
# COMPACT_ATOMS: atom_id res chain seq x y z
N MET A 1 14.10 -85.29 -14.25
CA MET A 1 12.76 -84.69 -14.10
C MET A 1 12.99 -83.25 -13.70
N ASN A 2 12.66 -82.31 -14.59
CA ASN A 2 12.92 -80.87 -14.46
C ASN A 2 12.06 -80.23 -13.36
N ASP A 3 12.64 -79.32 -12.57
CA ASP A 3 11.95 -78.20 -11.91
C ASP A 3 12.97 -77.07 -11.62
N PRO A 4 12.61 -75.77 -11.53
CA PRO A 4 13.17 -74.76 -12.41
C PRO A 4 14.03 -73.72 -11.67
N ARG A 5 14.99 -73.16 -12.41
CA ARG A 5 15.59 -71.82 -12.25
C ARG A 5 15.21 -71.04 -10.97
N VAL A 6 16.05 -71.14 -9.93
CA VAL A 6 16.28 -70.01 -9.02
C VAL A 6 17.30 -69.11 -9.71
N ARG A 7 16.82 -68.15 -10.50
CA ARG A 7 17.67 -67.10 -11.06
C ARG A 7 18.02 -66.18 -9.89
N SER A 8 19.23 -66.30 -9.34
CA SER A 8 19.75 -65.30 -8.40
C SER A 8 19.76 -63.96 -9.12
N PHE A 9 18.86 -63.07 -8.73
CA PHE A 9 18.83 -61.70 -9.22
C PHE A 9 20.05 -60.99 -8.59
N GLN A 10 21.23 -61.14 -9.21
CA GLN A 10 22.39 -60.33 -8.88
C GLN A 10 22.07 -58.92 -9.39
N ILE A 11 21.55 -58.08 -8.51
CA ILE A 11 21.38 -56.64 -8.75
C ILE A 11 22.79 -56.10 -9.00
N SER A 12 23.02 -55.55 -10.19
CA SER A 12 24.30 -54.92 -10.52
C SER A 12 24.47 -53.67 -9.65
N PRO A 13 25.68 -53.31 -9.19
CA PRO A 13 25.90 -52.09 -8.42
C PRO A 13 25.31 -50.82 -9.08
N GLY A 14 25.30 -50.76 -10.42
CA GLY A 14 24.67 -49.68 -11.18
C GLY A 14 23.14 -49.65 -11.13
N ASP A 15 22.48 -50.80 -10.95
CA ASP A 15 21.01 -50.86 -10.78
C ASP A 15 20.60 -50.37 -9.38
N LEU A 16 21.47 -50.56 -8.38
CA LEU A 16 21.27 -50.07 -7.02
C LEU A 16 21.47 -48.55 -6.94
N GLU A 17 22.50 -48.02 -7.60
CA GLU A 17 22.72 -46.57 -7.71
C GLU A 17 21.60 -45.86 -8.49
N ALA A 18 21.10 -46.47 -9.57
CA ALA A 18 19.95 -45.94 -10.31
C ALA A 18 18.67 -45.90 -9.46
N ALA A 19 18.41 -46.96 -8.68
CA ALA A 19 17.26 -46.99 -7.77
C ALA A 19 17.36 -45.94 -6.64
N GLN A 20 18.56 -45.72 -6.09
CA GLN A 20 18.80 -44.68 -5.08
C GLN A 20 18.62 -43.27 -5.65
N LEU A 21 19.06 -43.04 -6.89
CA LEU A 21 18.87 -41.77 -7.58
C LEU A 21 17.38 -41.50 -7.87
N ASP A 22 16.64 -42.51 -8.31
CA ASP A 22 15.19 -42.41 -8.54
C ASP A 22 14.42 -42.09 -7.25
N ASP A 23 14.77 -42.73 -6.12
CA ASP A 23 14.16 -42.42 -4.83
C ASP A 23 14.48 -40.98 -4.37
N LEU A 24 15.72 -40.52 -4.56
CA LEU A 24 16.11 -39.13 -4.25
C LEU A 24 15.36 -38.12 -5.12
N ILE A 25 15.23 -38.38 -6.43
CA ILE A 25 14.46 -37.54 -7.35
C ILE A 25 13.01 -37.45 -6.89
N ARG A 26 12.41 -38.58 -6.50
CA ARG A 26 11.03 -38.61 -6.01
C ARG A 26 10.85 -37.83 -4.71
N GLU A 27 11.82 -37.89 -3.79
CA GLU A 27 11.79 -37.07 -2.57
C GLU A 27 11.88 -35.57 -2.87
N ILE A 28 12.74 -35.17 -3.80
CA ILE A 28 12.88 -33.77 -4.23
C ILE A 28 11.58 -33.29 -4.89
N GLU A 29 10.99 -34.08 -5.78
CA GLU A 29 9.72 -33.75 -6.43
C GLU A 29 8.56 -33.65 -5.43
N GLN A 30 8.53 -34.52 -4.43
CA GLN A 30 7.52 -34.45 -3.38
C GLN A 30 7.67 -33.20 -2.51
N LYS A 31 8.91 -32.80 -2.19
CA LYS A 31 9.19 -31.55 -1.44
C LYS A 31 8.83 -30.31 -2.26
N SER A 32 9.20 -30.27 -3.53
CA SER A 32 8.87 -29.14 -4.42
C SER A 32 7.35 -28.99 -4.59
N LEU A 33 6.62 -30.11 -4.75
CA LEU A 33 5.16 -30.11 -4.81
C LEU A 33 4.54 -29.61 -3.50
N PHE A 34 5.08 -30.02 -2.35
CA PHE A 34 4.65 -29.53 -1.04
C PHE A 34 4.85 -28.01 -0.91
N TYR A 35 6.05 -27.50 -1.23
CA TYR A 35 6.33 -26.06 -1.19
C TYR A 35 5.45 -25.27 -2.16
N HIS A 36 5.23 -25.79 -3.37
CA HIS A 36 4.33 -25.18 -4.34
C HIS A 36 2.89 -25.07 -3.81
N GLN A 37 2.39 -26.12 -3.16
CA GLN A 37 1.07 -26.14 -2.56
C GLN A 37 0.94 -25.14 -1.40
N GLU A 38 1.91 -25.11 -0.49
CA GLU A 38 1.95 -24.18 0.65
C GLU A 38 2.04 -22.72 0.19
N LYS A 39 2.87 -22.44 -0.82
CA LYS A 39 2.98 -21.12 -1.44
C LYS A 39 1.63 -20.67 -2.02
N LYS A 40 0.91 -21.56 -2.69
CA LYS A 40 -0.42 -21.28 -3.25
C LYS A 40 -1.46 -21.02 -2.15
N LYS A 41 -1.42 -21.73 -1.03
CA LYS A 41 -2.29 -21.46 0.13
C LYS A 41 -2.01 -20.07 0.71
N SER A 42 -0.75 -19.73 0.93
CA SER A 42 -0.31 -18.42 1.43
C SER A 42 -0.75 -17.28 0.51
N LEU A 43 -0.64 -17.45 -0.82
CA LEU A 43 -1.14 -16.49 -1.80
C LEU A 43 -2.66 -16.32 -1.74
N ARG A 44 -3.42 -17.40 -1.55
CA ARG A 44 -4.89 -17.33 -1.36
C ARG A 44 -5.27 -16.64 -0.05
N ALA A 45 -4.50 -16.85 1.01
CA ALA A 45 -4.76 -16.25 2.32
C ALA A 45 -4.75 -14.71 2.27
N ARG A 46 -3.86 -14.10 1.47
CA ARG A 46 -3.84 -12.64 1.24
C ARG A 46 -5.19 -12.08 0.84
N TYR A 47 -5.86 -12.72 -0.13
CA TYR A 47 -7.16 -12.28 -0.61
C TYR A 47 -8.25 -12.42 0.45
N ALA A 48 -8.17 -13.47 1.28
CA ALA A 48 -9.09 -13.61 2.42
C ALA A 48 -8.90 -12.48 3.44
N TYR A 49 -7.66 -12.09 3.78
CA TYR A 49 -7.42 -10.92 4.63
C TYR A 49 -7.88 -9.61 3.99
N GLY A 50 -7.67 -9.43 2.68
CA GLY A 50 -8.21 -8.30 1.92
C GLY A 50 -9.74 -8.20 2.00
N THR A 51 -10.43 -9.32 1.82
CA THR A 51 -11.90 -9.41 1.95
C THR A 51 -12.37 -9.12 3.37
N ILE A 52 -11.69 -9.65 4.40
CA ILE A 52 -11.98 -9.34 5.80
C ILE A 52 -11.85 -7.84 6.05
N PHE A 53 -10.77 -7.21 5.57
CA PHE A 53 -10.55 -5.78 5.72
C PHE A 53 -11.63 -4.95 5.01
N LEU A 54 -12.06 -5.36 3.81
CA LEU A 54 -13.20 -4.74 3.11
C LEU A 54 -14.50 -4.84 3.93
N ILE A 55 -14.83 -6.02 4.46
CA ILE A 55 -16.03 -6.21 5.28
C ILE A 55 -15.98 -5.30 6.51
N ILE A 56 -14.84 -5.20 7.18
CA ILE A 56 -14.65 -4.32 8.34
C ILE A 56 -14.86 -2.84 7.97
N ASN A 57 -14.35 -2.40 6.83
CA ASN A 57 -14.57 -1.03 6.34
C ASN A 57 -16.07 -0.75 6.07
N LEU A 58 -16.78 -1.70 5.47
CA LEU A 58 -18.23 -1.61 5.26
C LEU A 58 -19.00 -1.60 6.59
N CYS A 59 -18.58 -2.40 7.57
CA CYS A 59 -19.15 -2.39 8.93
C CYS A 59 -18.90 -1.05 9.63
N ALA A 60 -17.69 -0.49 9.53
CA ALA A 60 -17.36 0.82 10.10
C ALA A 60 -18.23 1.92 9.48
N TRP A 61 -18.47 1.85 8.16
CA TRP A 61 -19.35 2.78 7.47
C TRP A 61 -20.79 2.65 7.96
N PHE A 62 -21.30 1.43 8.03
CA PHE A 62 -22.66 1.17 8.51
C PHE A 62 -22.84 1.69 9.94
N ILE A 63 -21.86 1.46 10.82
CA ILE A 63 -21.88 1.95 12.21
C ILE A 63 -21.86 3.47 12.27
N ARG A 64 -21.08 4.12 11.40
CA ARG A 64 -20.98 5.58 11.35
C ARG A 64 -22.31 6.23 10.91
N ASP A 65 -22.91 5.72 9.83
CA ASP A 65 -24.00 6.42 9.13
C ASP A 65 -25.41 5.95 9.55
N TYR A 66 -25.56 4.74 10.10
CA TYR A 66 -26.87 4.10 10.32
C TYR A 66 -27.09 3.57 11.74
N ALA A 67 -26.04 3.21 12.50
CA ALA A 67 -26.24 2.54 13.79
C ALA A 67 -27.06 3.37 14.79
N GLN A 68 -26.98 4.69 14.80
CA GLN A 68 -27.80 5.51 15.70
C GLN A 68 -29.31 5.28 15.53
N LYS A 69 -29.80 4.92 14.33
CA LYS A 69 -31.23 4.64 14.09
C LYS A 69 -31.61 3.19 14.38
N THR A 70 -30.67 2.26 14.19
CA THR A 70 -30.92 0.81 14.28
C THR A 70 -30.63 0.25 15.67
N LEU A 71 -29.66 0.81 16.39
CA LEU A 71 -29.17 0.29 17.68
C LEU A 71 -29.78 0.95 18.91
N THR A 72 -30.80 1.81 18.77
CA THR A 72 -31.62 2.29 19.91
C THR A 72 -32.34 1.15 20.65
N LEU A 73 -32.34 -0.06 20.08
CA LEU A 73 -32.92 -1.28 20.65
C LEU A 73 -31.97 -2.07 21.57
N LEU A 74 -30.67 -1.74 21.63
CA LEU A 74 -29.73 -2.39 22.56
C LEU A 74 -29.64 -1.58 23.87
N PRO A 75 -30.07 -2.13 25.01
CA PRO A 75 -30.02 -1.41 26.28
C PRO A 75 -28.57 -1.30 26.78
N HIS A 76 -28.18 -0.06 27.07
CA HIS A 76 -27.17 0.37 28.05
C HIS A 76 -25.78 -0.31 28.00
N VAL A 77 -24.95 0.07 27.03
CA VAL A 77 -23.49 -0.04 27.18
C VAL A 77 -23.01 1.18 27.99
N SER A 78 -22.62 0.97 29.25
CA SER A 78 -22.19 2.06 30.17
C SER A 78 -21.06 2.93 29.62
N SER A 79 -20.24 2.39 28.70
CA SER A 79 -19.17 3.11 27.98
C SER A 79 -19.66 4.11 26.91
N CYS A 80 -20.97 4.18 26.64
CA CYS A 80 -21.58 5.03 25.61
C CYS A 80 -22.28 6.30 26.16
N GLY A 81 -22.19 6.56 27.46
CA GLY A 81 -22.81 7.72 28.12
C GLY A 81 -24.35 7.63 28.26
N PRO A 82 -24.98 8.56 29.01
CA PRO A 82 -26.38 8.46 29.40
C PRO A 82 -27.39 8.52 28.24
N GLU A 83 -27.01 9.03 27.06
CA GLU A 83 -27.90 9.07 25.87
C GLU A 83 -27.49 8.10 24.74
N GLY A 84 -26.39 7.34 24.87
CA GLY A 84 -25.89 6.42 23.84
C GLY A 84 -25.48 7.06 22.50
N SER A 85 -25.73 8.36 22.31
CA SER A 85 -25.53 9.14 21.09
C SER A 85 -24.05 9.29 20.73
N HIS A 86 -23.18 9.38 21.73
CA HIS A 86 -21.74 9.51 21.54
C HIS A 86 -21.05 8.21 21.07
N CYS A 87 -21.69 7.05 21.19
CA CYS A 87 -21.08 5.78 20.77
C CYS A 87 -21.05 5.56 19.26
N PHE A 88 -21.93 6.25 18.55
CA PHE A 88 -22.09 6.14 17.11
C PHE A 88 -21.38 7.31 16.43
N HIS A 89 -21.23 7.30 15.10
CA HIS A 89 -20.38 8.24 14.36
C HIS A 89 -18.88 8.03 14.62
N THR A 90 -18.14 9.08 15.00
CA THR A 90 -16.67 9.11 15.14
C THR A 90 -16.16 8.02 16.08
N LEU A 91 -16.73 7.90 17.29
CA LEU A 91 -16.25 6.90 18.26
C LEU A 91 -16.60 5.47 17.84
N GLY A 92 -17.67 5.26 17.06
CA GLY A 92 -18.03 3.95 16.52
C GLY A 92 -17.01 3.46 15.50
N VAL A 93 -16.60 4.34 14.59
CA VAL A 93 -15.53 4.06 13.61
C VAL A 93 -14.21 3.73 14.31
N LEU A 94 -13.83 4.52 15.32
CA LEU A 94 -12.59 4.31 16.07
C LEU A 94 -12.58 2.98 16.82
N ARG A 95 -13.72 2.50 17.34
CA ARG A 95 -13.81 1.17 17.97
C ARG A 95 -13.63 0.04 16.98
N VAL A 96 -14.34 0.08 15.85
CA VAL A 96 -14.19 -0.92 14.77
C VAL A 96 -12.74 -0.94 14.24
N SER A 97 -12.16 0.25 14.06
CA SER A 97 -10.76 0.40 13.69
C SER A 97 -9.80 -0.18 14.73
N LEU A 98 -10.03 0.08 16.03
CA LEU A 98 -9.22 -0.48 17.11
C LEU A 98 -9.28 -2.02 17.13
N GLY A 99 -10.47 -2.60 16.98
CA GLY A 99 -10.62 -4.06 16.87
C GLY A 99 -9.85 -4.62 15.67
N CYS A 100 -9.91 -3.94 14.53
CA CYS A 100 -9.19 -4.31 13.31
C CYS A 100 -7.68 -4.22 13.49
N PHE A 101 -7.22 -3.11 14.06
CA PHE A 101 -5.83 -2.86 14.39
C PHE A 101 -5.28 -3.96 15.30
N MET A 102 -5.98 -4.29 16.40
CA MET A 102 -5.53 -5.32 17.33
C MET A 102 -5.48 -6.71 16.68
N PHE A 103 -6.48 -7.05 15.85
CA PHE A 103 -6.48 -8.31 15.11
C PHE A 103 -5.23 -8.45 14.22
N PHE A 104 -4.96 -7.45 13.37
CA PHE A 104 -3.79 -7.48 12.48
C PHE A 104 -2.48 -7.31 13.23
N LEU A 105 -2.45 -6.58 14.35
CA LEU A 105 -1.27 -6.45 15.20
C LEU A 105 -0.89 -7.78 15.86
N ILE A 106 -1.86 -8.56 16.32
CA ILE A 106 -1.59 -9.90 16.88
C ILE A 106 -1.04 -10.82 15.78
N LEU A 107 -1.64 -10.78 14.58
CA LEU A 107 -1.12 -11.54 13.43
C LEU A 107 0.30 -11.10 13.05
N PHE A 108 0.57 -9.81 13.06
CA PHE A 108 1.90 -9.24 12.88
C PHE A 108 2.91 -9.82 13.88
N LEU A 109 2.64 -9.70 15.18
CA LEU A 109 3.55 -10.18 16.23
C LEU A 109 3.78 -11.69 16.14
N SER A 110 2.75 -12.46 15.80
CA SER A 110 2.86 -13.92 15.63
C SER A 110 3.60 -14.37 14.37
N THR A 111 3.78 -13.50 13.37
CA THR A 111 4.37 -13.86 12.07
C THR A 111 5.62 -13.05 11.68
N TRP A 112 6.07 -12.09 12.51
CA TRP A 112 7.17 -11.17 12.22
C TRP A 112 8.48 -11.84 11.78
N ASN A 113 8.82 -13.00 12.35
CA ASN A 113 10.07 -13.71 12.05
C ASN A 113 9.89 -14.93 11.11
N THR A 114 8.83 -14.93 10.30
CA THR A 114 8.60 -16.05 9.36
C THR A 114 9.47 -15.85 8.13
N MET A 115 10.25 -16.87 7.76
CA MET A 115 11.10 -16.83 6.57
C MET A 115 10.86 -18.01 5.62
N LYS A 116 10.48 -19.18 6.16
CA LYS A 116 10.36 -20.43 5.39
C LYS A 116 8.94 -21.00 5.44
N LEU A 117 8.54 -21.71 4.38
CA LEU A 117 7.20 -22.30 4.23
C LEU A 117 6.92 -23.46 5.20
N HIS A 118 7.96 -24.18 5.64
CA HIS A 118 7.82 -25.31 6.56
C HIS A 118 7.59 -24.89 8.03
N GLN A 119 7.77 -23.61 8.35
CA GLN A 119 7.63 -23.08 9.71
C GLN A 119 6.15 -23.08 10.15
N ALA A 120 5.89 -23.32 11.44
CA ALA A 120 4.54 -23.35 12.00
C ALA A 120 3.77 -22.03 11.77
N GLN A 121 4.48 -20.90 11.72
CA GLN A 121 3.92 -19.58 11.44
C GLN A 121 3.30 -19.49 10.04
N ASN A 122 3.77 -20.28 9.05
CA ASN A 122 3.14 -20.35 7.73
C ASN A 122 1.76 -21.01 7.81
N SER A 123 1.62 -22.08 8.58
CA SER A 123 0.32 -22.71 8.81
C SER A 123 -0.60 -21.80 9.63
N TRP A 124 -0.08 -21.13 10.67
CA TRP A 124 -0.81 -20.06 11.36
C TRP A 124 -1.29 -18.99 10.38
N HIS A 125 -0.45 -18.50 9.46
CA HIS A 125 -0.82 -17.51 8.46
C HIS A 125 -1.88 -18.02 7.47
N SER A 126 -1.81 -19.27 7.03
CA SER A 126 -2.57 -19.77 5.87
C SER A 126 -3.79 -20.64 6.20
N ASP A 127 -3.79 -21.39 7.31
CA ASP A 127 -4.74 -22.50 7.53
C ASP A 127 -5.74 -22.27 8.67
N TYR A 128 -5.30 -21.80 9.85
CA TYR A 128 -6.11 -21.76 11.09
C TYR A 128 -7.22 -20.69 11.09
N TRP A 129 -8.12 -20.70 10.11
CA TRP A 129 -9.17 -19.70 9.90
C TRP A 129 -10.20 -19.64 11.03
N SER A 130 -10.60 -20.78 11.60
CA SER A 130 -11.57 -20.80 12.70
C SER A 130 -11.05 -20.03 13.92
N PHE A 131 -9.79 -20.21 14.29
CA PHE A 131 -9.16 -19.48 15.38
C PHE A 131 -8.99 -17.99 15.07
N LYS A 132 -8.61 -17.65 13.83
CA LYS A 132 -8.53 -16.24 13.39
C LYS A 132 -9.89 -15.56 13.41
N PHE A 133 -10.95 -16.25 13.01
CA PHE A 133 -12.29 -15.71 13.04
C PHE A 133 -12.75 -15.44 14.48
N LEU A 134 -12.50 -16.37 15.40
CA LEU A 134 -12.74 -16.15 16.82
C LEU A 134 -11.92 -14.97 17.39
N LEU A 135 -10.65 -14.87 17.01
CA LEU A 135 -9.77 -13.75 17.37
C LEU A 135 -10.28 -12.41 16.81
N LEU A 136 -10.77 -12.39 15.58
CA LEU A 136 -11.34 -11.21 14.95
C LEU A 136 -12.60 -10.75 15.67
N VAL A 137 -13.54 -11.67 15.90
CA VAL A 137 -14.80 -11.36 16.59
C VAL A 137 -14.52 -10.90 18.01
N SER A 138 -13.61 -11.56 18.74
CA SER A 138 -13.26 -11.16 20.09
C SER A 138 -12.59 -9.78 20.14
N ALA A 139 -11.66 -9.48 19.23
CA ALA A 139 -11.04 -8.16 19.12
C ALA A 139 -12.07 -7.06 18.79
N MET A 140 -13.02 -7.34 17.88
CA MET A 140 -14.10 -6.42 17.55
C MET A 140 -15.00 -6.15 18.75
N VAL A 141 -15.49 -7.20 19.41
CA VAL A 141 -16.38 -7.09 20.55
C VAL A 141 -15.68 -6.40 21.74
N ALA A 142 -14.42 -6.76 22.04
CA ALA A 142 -13.64 -6.16 23.11
C ALA A 142 -13.49 -4.63 22.94
N SER A 143 -13.36 -4.14 21.71
CA SER A 143 -13.23 -2.70 21.43
C SER A 143 -14.45 -1.87 21.89
N PHE A 144 -15.64 -2.47 21.95
CA PHE A 144 -16.87 -1.78 22.41
C PHE A 144 -16.98 -1.67 23.92
N PHE A 145 -16.23 -2.47 24.68
CA PHE A 145 -16.16 -2.37 26.13
C PHE A 145 -15.17 -1.31 26.62
N ILE A 146 -14.30 -0.81 25.74
CA ILE A 146 -13.30 0.20 26.09
C ILE A 146 -13.96 1.58 26.32
N PRO A 147 -13.69 2.24 27.46
CA PRO A 147 -14.24 3.57 27.76
C PRO A 147 -13.87 4.65 26.74
N GLN A 148 -14.74 5.64 26.57
CA GLN A 148 -14.59 6.73 25.59
C GLN A 148 -13.23 7.45 25.67
N LEU A 149 -12.73 7.72 26.88
CA LEU A 149 -11.45 8.40 27.07
C LEU A 149 -10.30 7.68 26.34
N TYR A 150 -10.23 6.36 26.46
CA TYR A 150 -9.18 5.56 25.80
C TYR A 150 -9.38 5.48 24.29
N ILE A 151 -10.62 5.52 23.80
CA ILE A 151 -10.90 5.56 22.36
C ILE A 151 -10.46 6.89 21.74
N GLN A 152 -10.59 8.01 22.47
CA GLN A 152 -10.07 9.30 22.01
C GLN A 152 -8.55 9.31 21.97
N ILE A 153 -7.88 8.77 23.00
CA ILE A 153 -6.41 8.57 22.99
C ILE A 153 -6.00 7.70 21.80
N TYR A 154 -6.72 6.61 21.55
CA TYR A 154 -6.49 5.78 20.36
C TYR A 154 -6.66 6.56 19.07
N GLY A 155 -7.65 7.44 18.94
CA GLY A 155 -7.82 8.26 17.75
C GLY A 155 -6.64 9.19 17.47
N GLU A 156 -6.00 9.74 18.51
CA GLU A 156 -4.77 10.51 18.39
C GLU A 156 -3.57 9.64 17.95
N ILE A 157 -3.44 8.44 18.52
CA ILE A 157 -2.44 7.45 18.09
C ILE A 157 -2.68 7.03 16.63
N ALA A 158 -3.93 6.79 16.27
CA ALA A 158 -4.34 6.40 14.92
C ALA A 158 -4.05 7.51 13.90
N ARG A 159 -4.10 8.78 14.28
CA ARG A 159 -3.65 9.90 13.43
C ARG A 159 -2.18 9.76 13.04
N VAL A 160 -1.32 9.43 14.01
CA VAL A 160 0.12 9.19 13.76
C VAL A 160 0.33 7.93 12.91
N GLY A 161 -0.35 6.83 13.26
CA GLY A 161 -0.27 5.57 12.51
C GLY A 161 -0.75 5.70 11.07
N ALA A 162 -1.81 6.48 10.82
CA ALA A 162 -2.28 6.83 9.49
C ALA A 162 -1.23 7.63 8.68
N GLY A 163 -0.49 8.52 9.33
CA GLY A 163 0.65 9.21 8.73
C GLY A 163 1.78 8.24 8.31
N ILE A 164 2.11 7.27 9.18
CA ILE A 164 3.09 6.21 8.84
C ILE A 164 2.59 5.37 7.66
N PHE A 165 1.31 5.00 7.65
CA PHE A 165 0.70 4.27 6.55
C PHE A 165 0.83 5.03 5.23
N LEU A 166 0.52 6.33 5.21
CA LEU A 166 0.66 7.18 4.03
C LEU A 166 2.11 7.21 3.50
N GLY A 167 3.10 7.26 4.40
CA GLY A 167 4.51 7.18 4.03
C GLY A 167 4.89 5.83 3.39
N LEU A 168 4.43 4.71 3.96
CA LEU A 168 4.66 3.37 3.38
C LEU A 168 3.97 3.22 2.03
N GLN A 169 2.70 3.67 1.93
CA GLN A 169 1.93 3.66 0.69
C GLN A 169 2.63 4.49 -0.38
N LEU A 170 3.18 5.64 -0.02
CA LEU A 170 3.88 6.52 -0.96
C LEU A 170 5.15 5.86 -1.51
N ILE A 171 5.96 5.24 -0.65
CA ILE A 171 7.13 4.48 -1.10
C ILE A 171 6.68 3.38 -2.06
N SER A 172 5.62 2.65 -1.73
CA SER A 172 5.10 1.58 -2.60
C SER A 172 4.62 2.11 -3.95
N VAL A 173 3.93 3.25 -3.97
CA VAL A 173 3.50 3.90 -5.23
C VAL A 173 4.71 4.31 -6.06
N ILE A 174 5.75 4.87 -5.46
CA ILE A 174 6.97 5.27 -6.19
C ILE A 174 7.70 4.04 -6.75
N GLU A 175 7.81 2.95 -5.99
CA GLU A 175 8.37 1.69 -6.48
C GLU A 175 7.55 1.12 -7.63
N PHE A 176 6.22 1.13 -7.51
CA PHE A 176 5.32 0.74 -8.58
C PHE A 176 5.50 1.60 -9.84
N ILE A 177 5.64 2.92 -9.70
CA ILE A 177 5.93 3.82 -10.84
C ILE A 177 7.27 3.46 -11.49
N THR A 178 8.30 3.14 -10.71
CA THR A 178 9.60 2.72 -11.28
C THR A 178 9.56 1.33 -11.92
N TRP A 179 8.80 0.39 -11.35
CA TRP A 179 8.55 -0.91 -11.96
C TRP A 179 7.80 -0.76 -13.29
N TRP A 180 6.73 0.04 -13.30
CA TRP A 180 5.96 0.37 -14.50
C TRP A 180 6.88 0.98 -15.55
N ASN A 181 7.73 1.92 -15.15
CA ASN A 181 8.70 2.52 -16.05
C ASN A 181 9.62 1.48 -16.72
N ASN A 182 10.18 0.57 -15.94
CA ASN A 182 11.12 -0.44 -16.44
C ASN A 182 10.41 -1.52 -17.28
N TYR A 183 9.12 -1.78 -17.03
CA TYR A 183 8.31 -2.69 -17.82
C TYR A 183 8.09 -2.16 -19.25
N TRP A 184 7.73 -0.88 -19.38
CA TRP A 184 7.49 -0.24 -20.68
C TRP A 184 8.78 0.18 -21.39
N MET A 185 9.84 0.49 -20.63
CA MET A 185 11.17 0.80 -21.15
C MET A 185 12.22 -0.17 -20.58
N PRO A 186 12.24 -1.43 -21.05
CA PRO A 186 13.26 -2.39 -20.66
C PRO A 186 14.64 -1.94 -21.15
N ASN A 187 15.68 -2.23 -20.38
CA ASN A 187 17.08 -1.88 -20.68
C ASN A 187 17.62 -2.45 -22.01
N ASN A 188 16.89 -3.37 -22.66
CA ASN A 188 17.26 -3.92 -23.96
C ASN A 188 16.82 -2.93 -25.05
N GLN A 189 17.71 -1.97 -25.30
CA GLN A 189 17.45 -0.70 -25.95
C GLN A 189 17.15 -0.87 -27.46
N SER A 190 15.92 -1.25 -27.80
CA SER A 190 15.42 -1.15 -29.17
C SER A 190 14.99 0.30 -29.47
N ASN A 191 15.18 0.77 -30.71
CA ASN A 191 14.74 2.11 -31.13
C ASN A 191 13.22 2.31 -30.91
N GLN A 192 12.42 1.23 -30.98
CA GLN A 192 10.98 1.28 -30.76
C GLN A 192 10.61 1.52 -29.28
N SER A 193 11.32 0.90 -28.34
CA SER A 193 11.08 1.09 -26.89
C SER A 193 11.40 2.52 -26.42
N CYS A 194 12.42 3.15 -27.00
CA CYS A 194 12.76 4.54 -26.71
C CYS A 194 11.68 5.52 -27.23
N PHE A 195 11.21 5.31 -28.47
CA PHE A 195 10.14 6.11 -29.06
C PHE A 195 8.84 6.00 -28.25
N LEU A 196 8.45 4.78 -27.86
CA LEU A 196 7.26 4.55 -27.04
C LEU A 196 7.34 5.26 -25.69
N GLY A 197 8.50 5.18 -25.02
CA GLY A 197 8.74 5.86 -23.75
C GLY A 197 8.61 7.39 -23.83
N LEU A 198 9.12 7.98 -24.91
CA LEU A 198 8.99 9.43 -25.17
C LEU A 198 7.53 9.82 -25.40
N VAL A 199 6.79 9.08 -26.24
CA VAL A 199 5.36 9.34 -26.50
C VAL A 199 4.56 9.27 -25.20
N MET A 200 4.76 8.22 -24.40
CA MET A 200 4.06 8.06 -23.12
C MET A 200 4.40 9.18 -22.13
N SER A 201 5.68 9.58 -22.05
CA SER A 201 6.10 10.71 -21.23
C SER A 201 5.39 12.01 -21.62
N ILE A 202 5.31 12.31 -22.92
CA ILE A 202 4.61 13.50 -23.44
C ILE A 202 3.13 13.47 -23.02
N VAL A 203 2.46 12.32 -23.15
CA VAL A 203 1.05 12.17 -22.75
C VAL A 203 0.85 12.48 -21.26
N PHE A 204 1.71 11.95 -20.38
CA PHE A 204 1.61 12.23 -18.94
C PHE A 204 1.87 13.70 -18.60
N TYR A 205 2.83 14.36 -19.26
CA TYR A 205 3.07 15.79 -19.05
C TYR A 205 1.93 16.67 -19.56
N ILE A 206 1.39 16.39 -20.75
CA ILE A 206 0.21 17.10 -21.28
C ILE A 206 -0.98 16.92 -20.33
N GLY A 207 -1.24 15.69 -19.88
CA GLY A 207 -2.29 15.41 -18.90
C GLY A 207 -2.11 16.20 -17.60
N SER A 208 -0.88 16.28 -17.09
CA SER A 208 -0.54 17.05 -15.89
C SER A 208 -0.78 18.55 -16.06
N VAL A 209 -0.37 19.13 -17.20
CA VAL A 209 -0.59 20.55 -17.52
C VAL A 209 -2.08 20.85 -17.68
N CYS A 210 -2.83 19.98 -18.37
CA CYS A 210 -4.29 20.09 -18.48
C CYS A 210 -4.96 20.04 -17.10
N GLY A 211 -4.53 19.13 -16.22
CA GLY A 211 -5.03 19.04 -14.85
C GLY A 211 -4.80 20.32 -14.05
N ILE A 212 -3.60 20.91 -14.15
CA ILE A 212 -3.29 22.21 -13.52
C ILE A 212 -4.18 23.32 -14.08
N ALA A 213 -4.36 23.42 -15.39
CA ALA A 213 -5.19 24.44 -16.02
C ALA A 213 -6.66 24.33 -15.58
N VAL A 214 -7.20 23.11 -15.54
CA VAL A 214 -8.55 22.83 -15.02
C VAL A 214 -8.65 23.23 -13.55
N MET A 215 -7.64 22.94 -12.73
CA MET A 215 -7.65 23.33 -11.32
C MET A 215 -7.65 24.85 -11.13
N TYR A 216 -6.85 25.58 -11.91
CA TYR A 216 -6.85 27.04 -11.86
C TYR A 216 -8.22 27.63 -12.24
N TYR A 217 -8.83 27.09 -13.31
CA TYR A 217 -10.12 27.55 -13.80
C TYR A 217 -11.25 27.34 -12.78
N PHE A 218 -11.35 26.15 -12.16
CA PHE A 218 -12.47 25.83 -11.26
C PHE A 218 -12.26 26.24 -9.80
N TYR A 219 -11.02 26.24 -9.29
CA TYR A 219 -10.75 26.38 -7.86
C TYR A 219 -9.95 27.65 -7.49
N ALA A 220 -9.47 28.40 -8.49
CA ALA A 220 -8.64 29.59 -8.28
C ALA A 220 -9.08 30.82 -9.11
N ALA A 221 -10.35 30.86 -9.55
CA ALA A 221 -10.89 31.92 -10.40
C ALA A 221 -10.94 33.32 -9.75
N SER A 222 -10.77 33.44 -8.42
CA SER A 222 -10.80 34.72 -7.71
C SER A 222 -9.67 34.83 -6.69
N THR A 223 -9.24 36.07 -6.40
CA THR A 223 -8.21 36.37 -5.39
C THR A 223 -8.65 36.02 -3.97
N ALA A 224 -9.94 35.80 -3.74
CA ALA A 224 -10.47 35.28 -2.49
C ALA A 224 -10.01 33.82 -2.22
N CYS A 225 -9.51 33.11 -3.23
CA CYS A 225 -9.04 31.73 -3.18
C CYS A 225 -7.52 31.62 -3.07
N ALA A 226 -6.89 32.51 -2.29
CA ALA A 226 -5.44 32.62 -2.16
C ALA A 226 -4.77 31.29 -1.75
N LEU A 227 -5.42 30.50 -0.90
CA LEU A 227 -4.87 29.22 -0.45
C LEU A 227 -4.85 28.16 -1.58
N ASN A 228 -5.94 28.06 -2.36
CA ASN A 228 -5.99 27.16 -3.52
C ASN A 228 -5.01 27.61 -4.60
N ILE A 229 -4.87 28.93 -4.83
CA ILE A 229 -3.83 29.50 -5.71
C ILE A 229 -2.44 29.06 -5.23
N PHE A 230 -2.16 29.17 -3.93
CA PHE A 230 -0.87 28.76 -3.35
C PHE A 230 -0.59 27.27 -3.56
N PHE A 231 -1.55 26.40 -3.25
CA PHE A 231 -1.38 24.94 -3.45
C PHE A 231 -1.07 24.60 -4.91
N ILE A 232 -1.89 25.07 -5.85
CA ILE A 232 -1.70 24.78 -7.28
C ILE A 232 -0.37 25.37 -7.78
N SER A 233 -0.02 26.60 -7.37
CA SER A 233 1.25 27.24 -7.74
C SER A 233 2.45 26.44 -7.24
N PHE A 234 2.40 25.95 -6.00
CA PHE A 234 3.47 25.16 -5.41
C PHE A 234 3.59 23.79 -6.12
N THR A 235 2.47 23.17 -6.48
CA THR A 235 2.48 21.96 -7.32
C THR A 235 3.20 22.19 -8.65
N VAL A 236 2.94 23.32 -9.34
CA VAL A 236 3.66 23.68 -10.57
C VAL A 236 5.18 23.80 -10.35
N VAL A 237 5.60 24.40 -9.23
CA VAL A 237 7.01 24.47 -8.85
C VAL A 237 7.60 23.08 -8.65
N LEU A 238 6.92 22.19 -7.90
CA LEU A 238 7.37 20.81 -7.68
C LEU A 238 7.53 20.05 -9.02
N LEU A 239 6.55 20.16 -9.92
CA LEU A 239 6.60 19.57 -11.26
C LEU A 239 7.80 20.06 -12.07
N THR A 240 8.06 21.37 -12.04
CA THR A 240 9.18 22.00 -12.76
C THR A 240 10.51 21.49 -12.20
N VAL A 241 10.66 21.44 -10.87
CA VAL A 241 11.88 20.94 -10.21
C VAL A 241 12.12 19.46 -10.56
N MET A 242 11.10 18.60 -10.49
CA MET A 242 11.23 17.18 -10.86
C MET A 242 11.63 16.99 -12.32
N MET A 243 11.04 17.77 -13.23
CA MET A 243 11.39 17.73 -14.65
C MET A 243 12.85 18.15 -14.88
N VAL A 244 13.30 19.26 -14.29
CA VAL A 244 14.68 19.76 -14.42
C VAL A 244 15.69 18.75 -13.86
N VAL A 245 15.43 18.20 -12.68
CA VAL A 245 16.30 17.19 -12.07
C VAL A 245 16.35 15.91 -12.92
N SER A 246 15.22 15.48 -13.47
CA SER A 246 15.17 14.27 -14.31
C SER A 246 15.88 14.43 -15.65
N LEU A 247 16.01 15.65 -16.18
CA LEU A 247 16.78 15.95 -17.40
C LEU A 247 18.28 16.11 -17.16
N HIS A 248 18.70 16.20 -15.90
CA HIS A 248 20.11 16.44 -15.57
C HIS A 248 20.97 15.25 -15.99
N SER A 249 22.06 15.51 -16.72
CA SER A 249 22.91 14.48 -17.37
C SER A 249 23.50 13.43 -16.43
N LYS A 250 23.67 13.76 -15.13
CA LYS A 250 24.17 12.81 -14.12
C LYS A 250 23.09 11.87 -13.57
N VAL A 251 21.81 12.18 -13.81
CA VAL A 251 20.68 11.37 -13.35
C VAL A 251 20.33 10.37 -14.44
N LYS A 252 20.56 9.08 -14.19
CA LYS A 252 20.12 7.99 -15.07
C LYS A 252 18.62 7.71 -14.86
N SER A 253 17.77 8.74 -15.02
CA SER A 253 16.33 8.62 -14.94
C SER A 253 15.71 8.76 -16.31
N SER A 254 14.58 8.10 -16.51
CA SER A 254 13.78 8.26 -17.70
C SER A 254 12.78 9.41 -17.53
N LEU A 255 12.54 10.15 -18.62
CA LEU A 255 11.55 11.23 -18.66
C LEU A 255 10.13 10.72 -18.37
N MET A 256 9.84 9.44 -18.65
CA MET A 256 8.55 8.82 -18.40
C MET A 256 8.24 8.67 -16.91
N SER A 257 9.23 8.27 -16.09
CA SER A 257 9.04 8.16 -14.63
C SER A 257 8.64 9.50 -14.01
N SER A 258 9.28 10.60 -14.43
CA SER A 258 8.96 11.95 -13.97
C SER A 258 7.59 12.43 -14.46
N GLY A 259 7.19 12.06 -15.68
CA GLY A 259 5.85 12.36 -16.19
C GLY A 259 4.74 11.66 -15.40
N ILE A 260 4.90 10.36 -15.10
CA ILE A 260 3.94 9.61 -14.28
C ILE A 260 3.86 10.21 -12.88
N MET A 261 5.00 10.55 -12.28
CA MET A 261 5.06 11.20 -10.98
C MET A 261 4.39 12.58 -10.98
N ALA A 262 4.58 13.37 -12.05
CA ALA A 262 3.90 14.66 -12.23
C ALA A 262 2.37 14.49 -12.23
N SER A 263 1.84 13.49 -12.94
CA SER A 263 0.41 13.19 -12.94
C SER A 263 -0.11 12.79 -11.56
N TYR A 264 0.68 12.00 -10.82
CA TYR A 264 0.33 11.60 -9.45
C TYR A 264 0.27 12.80 -8.49
N ILE A 265 1.25 13.71 -8.55
CA ILE A 265 1.28 14.91 -7.71
C ILE A 265 0.12 15.85 -8.05
N VAL A 266 -0.19 16.04 -9.35
CA VAL A 266 -1.38 16.80 -9.78
C VAL A 266 -2.67 16.17 -9.24
N PHE A 267 -2.78 14.85 -9.26
CA PHE A 267 -3.92 14.13 -8.68
C PHE A 267 -4.02 14.32 -7.15
N LEU A 268 -2.90 14.29 -6.42
CA LEU A 268 -2.88 14.55 -4.98
C LEU A 268 -3.33 15.98 -4.65
N CYS A 269 -2.82 16.98 -5.37
CA CYS A 269 -3.25 18.38 -5.23
C CYS A 269 -4.76 18.51 -5.50
N TRP A 270 -5.25 17.92 -6.59
CA TRP A 270 -6.68 17.94 -6.92
C TRP A 270 -7.53 17.28 -5.84
N SER A 271 -7.11 16.10 -5.35
CA SER A 271 -7.78 15.38 -4.26
C SER A 271 -7.80 16.17 -2.95
N ALA A 272 -6.76 16.96 -2.68
CA ALA A 272 -6.68 17.84 -1.52
C ALA A 272 -7.67 19.00 -1.62
N ILE A 273 -7.70 19.72 -2.75
CA ILE A 273 -8.63 20.84 -2.97
C ILE A 273 -10.08 20.35 -2.93
N ARG A 274 -10.36 19.15 -3.44
CA ARG A 274 -11.69 18.52 -3.35
C ARG A 274 -12.13 18.18 -1.92
N SER A 275 -11.19 18.09 -0.98
CA SER A 275 -11.46 17.88 0.45
C SER A 275 -11.77 19.17 1.21
N GLU A 276 -11.73 20.33 0.55
CA GLU A 276 -12.06 21.62 1.16
C GLU A 276 -13.52 21.64 1.66
N PRO A 277 -13.81 22.17 2.87
CA PRO A 277 -15.17 22.27 3.36
C PRO A 277 -16.06 23.19 2.49
N SER A 278 -17.33 22.83 2.37
CA SER A 278 -18.30 23.46 1.44
C SER A 278 -18.68 24.92 1.73
N HIS A 279 -18.22 25.50 2.84
CA HIS A 279 -18.52 26.88 3.19
C HIS A 279 -17.57 27.89 2.53
N THR A 280 -16.50 27.43 1.89
CA THR A 280 -15.59 28.32 1.16
C THR A 280 -16.08 28.56 -0.26
N LYS A 281 -16.09 29.84 -0.68
CA LYS A 281 -16.54 30.31 -2.01
C LYS A 281 -15.70 29.80 -3.20
N CYS A 282 -14.65 29.02 -2.94
CA CYS A 282 -13.66 28.59 -3.90
C CYS A 282 -13.96 27.24 -4.53
N ASN A 283 -14.91 26.49 -3.95
CA ASN A 283 -15.33 25.21 -4.49
C ASN A 283 -16.68 25.38 -5.19
N ALA A 284 -16.69 25.34 -6.53
CA ALA A 284 -17.87 25.51 -7.37
C ALA A 284 -18.89 24.35 -7.29
N HIS A 285 -18.89 23.56 -6.21
CA HIS A 285 -19.89 22.52 -6.02
C HIS A 285 -21.19 23.12 -5.49
N THR A 286 -22.15 23.29 -6.39
CA THR A 286 -23.57 23.41 -6.06
C THR A 286 -23.99 22.18 -5.27
N GLN A 287 -24.10 22.29 -3.95
CA GLN A 287 -24.73 21.27 -3.13
C GLN A 287 -26.24 21.33 -3.35
N ASN A 288 -26.74 20.57 -4.32
CA ASN A 288 -28.13 20.17 -4.30
C ASN A 288 -28.27 19.18 -3.13
N GLY A 289 -29.12 19.48 -2.14
CA GLY A 289 -29.26 18.72 -0.89
C GLY A 289 -29.79 17.28 -1.03
N HIS A 290 -29.78 16.71 -2.24
CA HIS A 290 -30.16 15.34 -2.51
C HIS A 290 -28.90 14.45 -2.53
N THR A 291 -28.96 13.30 -1.85
CA THR A 291 -27.87 12.31 -1.94
C THR A 291 -27.93 11.66 -3.32
N ASP A 292 -27.20 12.22 -4.28
CA ASP A 292 -27.13 11.68 -5.63
C ASP A 292 -26.47 10.30 -5.62
N TRP A 293 -26.95 9.39 -6.48
CA TRP A 293 -26.34 8.06 -6.68
C TRP A 293 -24.83 8.14 -6.96
N ILE A 294 -24.38 9.24 -7.56
CA ILE A 294 -22.97 9.56 -7.81
C ILE A 294 -22.17 9.69 -6.50
N THR A 295 -22.75 10.26 -5.44
CA THR A 295 -22.07 10.38 -4.13
C THR A 295 -21.90 9.03 -3.46
N VAL A 296 -22.93 8.19 -3.50
CA VAL A 296 -22.90 6.79 -3.02
C VAL A 296 -21.84 5.99 -3.77
N LEU A 297 -21.84 6.07 -5.11
CA LEU A 297 -20.84 5.38 -5.94
C LEU A 297 -19.42 5.85 -5.62
N SER A 298 -19.20 7.17 -5.51
CA SER A 298 -17.89 7.74 -5.18
C SER A 298 -17.39 7.29 -3.81
N PHE A 299 -18.30 7.20 -2.84
CA PHE A 299 -17.99 6.70 -1.50
C PHE A 299 -17.58 5.22 -1.52
N LEU A 300 -18.28 4.36 -2.25
CA LEU A 300 -17.92 2.94 -2.39
C LEU A 300 -16.59 2.75 -3.13
N ILE A 301 -16.33 3.57 -4.17
CA ILE A 301 -15.04 3.60 -4.87
C ILE A 301 -13.93 4.01 -3.89
N ALA A 302 -14.17 4.99 -3.02
CA ALA A 302 -13.19 5.39 -2.01
C ALA A 302 -12.88 4.25 -1.03
N ILE A 303 -13.88 3.50 -0.56
CA ILE A 303 -13.65 2.28 0.26
C ILE A 303 -12.80 1.27 -0.52
N GLY A 304 -13.14 1.00 -1.79
CA GLY A 304 -12.35 0.13 -2.65
C GLY A 304 -10.90 0.60 -2.79
N ALA A 305 -10.68 1.90 -2.98
CA ALA A 305 -9.36 2.50 -3.08
C ALA A 305 -8.55 2.35 -1.78
N ILE A 306 -9.17 2.51 -0.62
CA ILE A 306 -8.52 2.29 0.69
C ILE A 306 -8.07 0.83 0.82
N VAL A 307 -8.96 -0.13 0.52
CA VAL A 307 -8.63 -1.56 0.59
C VAL A 307 -7.52 -1.91 -0.40
N MET A 308 -7.59 -1.41 -1.63
CA MET A 308 -6.56 -1.65 -2.65
C MET A 308 -5.23 -1.01 -2.28
N ALA A 309 -5.22 0.20 -1.70
CA ALA A 309 -4.01 0.85 -1.21
C ALA A 309 -3.36 0.03 -0.09
N THR A 310 -4.13 -0.43 0.89
CA THR A 310 -3.63 -1.30 1.97
C THR A 310 -3.10 -2.63 1.44
N PHE A 311 -3.85 -3.28 0.53
CA PHE A 311 -3.48 -4.57 -0.04
C PHE A 311 -2.20 -4.47 -0.88
N SER A 312 -2.13 -3.49 -1.80
CA SER A 312 -0.95 -3.27 -2.66
C SER A 312 0.29 -2.92 -1.84
N THR A 313 0.17 -2.02 -0.86
CA THR A 313 1.27 -1.67 0.05
C THR A 313 1.73 -2.89 0.85
N GLY A 314 0.81 -3.75 1.29
CA GLY A 314 1.14 -4.93 2.09
C GLY A 314 1.87 -6.03 1.30
N ILE A 315 1.60 -6.16 0.00
CA ILE A 315 2.28 -7.15 -0.85
C ILE A 315 3.64 -6.67 -1.35
N ASP A 316 3.88 -5.36 -1.39
CA ASP A 316 5.14 -4.74 -1.82
C ASP A 316 6.29 -4.89 -0.79
N SER A 317 6.16 -5.86 0.12
CA SER A 317 7.19 -6.23 1.09
C SER A 317 8.54 -6.58 0.45
N GLU A 318 8.59 -6.96 -0.83
CA GLU A 318 9.84 -7.27 -1.51
C GLU A 318 10.73 -6.03 -1.66
N SER A 319 10.15 -4.87 -1.94
CA SER A 319 10.89 -3.60 -2.02
C SER A 319 11.54 -3.21 -0.69
N PHE A 320 10.86 -3.50 0.43
CA PHE A 320 11.38 -3.25 1.78
C PHE A 320 12.33 -4.35 2.28
N SER A 321 12.06 -5.61 1.94
CA SER A 321 12.87 -6.79 2.30
C SER A 321 14.20 -6.82 1.54
N PHE A 322 14.20 -6.48 0.25
CA PHE A 322 15.38 -6.45 -0.61
C PHE A 322 16.42 -5.45 -0.11
N GLN A 323 16.01 -4.39 0.60
CA GLN A 323 16.94 -3.45 1.22
C GLN A 323 17.76 -4.09 2.36
N PHE A 324 17.25 -5.13 3.02
CA PHE A 324 17.92 -5.87 4.09
C PHE A 324 18.59 -7.18 3.64
N ARG A 325 18.12 -7.81 2.55
CA ARG A 325 18.61 -9.10 2.03
C ARG A 325 19.18 -8.95 0.61
N LYS A 326 20.23 -8.14 0.45
CA LYS A 326 20.83 -7.88 -0.87
C LYS A 326 21.62 -9.06 -1.46
N ASP A 327 21.99 -10.07 -0.65
CA ASP A 327 23.04 -11.03 -1.00
C ASP A 327 22.62 -12.52 -1.01
N GLU A 328 21.33 -12.86 -0.79
CA GLU A 328 20.87 -14.26 -0.77
C GLU A 328 19.90 -14.56 -1.92
N ALA A 329 20.18 -15.62 -2.68
CA ALA A 329 19.28 -16.12 -3.72
C ALA A 329 17.99 -16.68 -3.09
N LYS A 330 16.82 -16.36 -3.67
CA LYS A 330 15.53 -16.90 -3.19
C LYS A 330 15.51 -18.41 -3.35
N GLU A 331 15.30 -19.12 -2.26
CA GLU A 331 15.16 -20.58 -2.23
C GLU A 331 13.69 -20.98 -2.50
N GLU A 332 13.48 -22.23 -2.91
CA GLU A 332 12.12 -22.72 -3.23
C GLU A 332 11.20 -22.78 -1.99
N ASP A 333 11.79 -23.00 -0.82
CA ASP A 333 11.07 -23.06 0.46
C ASP A 333 10.86 -21.67 1.11
N ASP A 334 11.32 -20.59 0.49
CA ASP A 334 11.10 -19.23 0.97
C ASP A 334 9.64 -18.82 0.84
N ILE A 335 9.18 -18.03 1.81
CA ILE A 335 7.84 -17.44 1.75
C ILE A 335 7.71 -16.44 0.59
N PRO A 336 6.53 -16.34 -0.05
CA PRO A 336 6.35 -15.52 -1.25
C PRO A 336 6.26 -14.00 -0.99
N TYR A 337 6.39 -13.55 0.26
CA TYR A 337 6.31 -12.17 0.76
C TYR A 337 6.47 -12.18 2.28
N SER A 338 6.84 -11.05 2.90
CA SER A 338 6.92 -10.98 4.36
C SER A 338 5.52 -10.93 4.99
N TYR A 339 5.14 -12.01 5.69
CA TYR A 339 3.85 -12.12 6.37
C TYR A 339 3.70 -11.07 7.47
N GLY A 340 4.77 -10.83 8.24
CA GLY A 340 4.82 -9.77 9.23
C GLY A 340 4.53 -8.42 8.60
N PHE A 341 5.32 -8.00 7.61
CA PHE A 341 5.13 -6.70 6.96
C PHE A 341 3.70 -6.53 6.40
N PHE A 342 3.15 -7.56 5.76
CA PHE A 342 1.78 -7.54 5.26
C PHE A 342 0.77 -7.22 6.38
N HIS A 343 0.85 -7.93 7.51
CA HIS A 343 -0.06 -7.70 8.64
C HIS A 343 0.18 -6.35 9.32
N LEU A 344 1.42 -5.87 9.36
CA LEU A 344 1.73 -4.51 9.84
C LEU A 344 1.01 -3.45 9.00
N VAL A 345 1.10 -3.56 7.67
CA VAL A 345 0.46 -2.62 6.75
C VAL A 345 -1.07 -2.66 6.92
N PHE A 346 -1.67 -3.83 7.12
CA PHE A 346 -3.11 -3.92 7.42
C PHE A 346 -3.48 -3.31 8.77
N SER A 347 -2.64 -3.46 9.80
CA SER A 347 -2.86 -2.81 11.10
C SER A 347 -2.78 -1.28 11.01
N LEU A 348 -1.79 -0.74 10.28
CA LEU A 348 -1.67 0.69 10.01
C LEU A 348 -2.78 1.19 9.08
N GLY A 349 -3.19 0.37 8.11
CA GLY A 349 -4.34 0.60 7.25
C GLY A 349 -5.65 0.70 8.04
N ALA A 350 -5.77 -0.03 9.17
CA ALA A 350 -6.90 0.08 10.07
C ALA A 350 -7.01 1.47 10.70
N MET A 351 -5.88 2.03 11.14
CA MET A 351 -5.80 3.40 11.66
C MET A 351 -6.08 4.42 10.55
N TYR A 352 -5.54 4.19 9.35
CA TYR A 352 -5.74 5.06 8.19
C TYR A 352 -7.21 5.18 7.79
N PHE A 353 -7.92 4.07 7.54
CA PHE A 353 -9.33 4.16 7.11
C PHE A 353 -10.19 4.89 8.14
N ALA A 354 -9.87 4.72 9.44
CA ALA A 354 -10.60 5.39 10.51
C ALA A 354 -10.45 6.90 10.41
N MET A 355 -9.22 7.39 10.21
CA MET A 355 -8.96 8.82 10.00
C MET A 355 -9.71 9.36 8.79
N LEU A 356 -9.77 8.63 7.68
CA LEU A 356 -10.54 9.07 6.50
C LEU A 356 -12.03 9.16 6.79
N PHE A 357 -12.59 8.17 7.50
CA PHE A 357 -14.01 8.09 7.81
C PHE A 357 -14.47 9.17 8.78
N ILE A 358 -13.58 9.64 9.66
CA ILE A 358 -13.85 10.76 10.58
C ILE A 358 -13.32 12.09 10.04
N SER A 359 -12.83 12.12 8.80
CA SER A 359 -12.25 13.31 8.15
C SER A 359 -11.12 13.96 8.96
N TRP A 360 -10.29 13.13 9.61
CA TRP A 360 -9.15 13.52 10.43
C TRP A 360 -9.50 14.40 11.65
N ASN A 361 -10.78 14.47 12.02
CA ASN A 361 -11.28 15.28 13.13
C ASN A 361 -11.94 14.38 14.18
N LEU A 362 -11.50 14.49 15.44
CA LEU A 362 -12.07 13.72 16.56
C LEU A 362 -13.26 14.41 17.23
N GLU A 363 -13.39 15.73 17.09
CA GLU A 363 -14.38 16.55 17.78
C GLU A 363 -15.68 16.68 16.99
N HIS A 364 -15.58 16.72 15.66
CA HIS A 364 -16.72 16.88 14.76
C HIS A 364 -16.98 15.62 13.95
N SER A 365 -18.24 15.20 13.88
CA SER A 365 -18.64 14.05 13.07
C SER A 365 -18.63 14.39 11.59
N ALA A 366 -18.10 13.46 10.79
CA ALA A 366 -18.18 13.56 9.34
C ALA A 366 -19.64 13.47 8.86
N ARG A 367 -19.96 14.13 7.75
CA ARG A 367 -21.30 14.06 7.14
C ARG A 367 -21.56 12.65 6.62
N LYS A 368 -22.81 12.21 6.63
CA LYS A 368 -23.25 10.98 5.97
C LYS A 368 -22.76 10.95 4.51
N TRP A 369 -22.31 9.78 4.03
CA TRP A 369 -21.75 9.60 2.68
C TRP A 369 -20.53 10.48 2.34
N SER A 370 -19.84 11.03 3.34
CA SER A 370 -18.58 11.76 3.15
C SER A 370 -17.38 10.98 3.71
N ILE A 371 -16.24 11.16 3.07
CA ILE A 371 -14.91 10.67 3.49
C ILE A 371 -13.95 11.81 3.22
N ASP A 372 -13.02 12.06 4.14
CA ASP A 372 -11.93 13.02 3.91
C ASP A 372 -12.41 14.43 3.55
N VAL A 373 -13.42 14.97 4.23
CA VAL A 373 -13.89 16.35 3.99
C VAL A 373 -13.56 17.22 5.18
N GLY A 374 -12.70 18.21 4.97
CA GLY A 374 -12.30 19.18 5.99
C GLY A 374 -10.90 19.74 5.75
N TRP A 375 -10.60 20.84 6.43
CA TRP A 375 -9.27 21.49 6.36
C TRP A 375 -8.14 20.55 6.79
N THR A 376 -8.35 19.74 7.82
CA THR A 376 -7.35 18.76 8.28
C THR A 376 -7.04 17.74 7.18
N SER A 377 -8.06 17.18 6.53
CA SER A 377 -7.87 16.24 5.42
C SER A 377 -7.16 16.90 4.22
N THR A 378 -7.55 18.14 3.91
CA THR A 378 -6.90 18.95 2.85
C THR A 378 -5.41 19.08 3.10
N TRP A 379 -5.01 19.51 4.30
CA TRP A 379 -3.60 19.67 4.67
C TRP A 379 -2.84 18.35 4.68
N VAL A 380 -3.43 17.27 5.19
CA VAL A 380 -2.79 15.94 5.17
C VAL A 380 -2.46 15.52 3.73
N LYS A 381 -3.38 15.74 2.79
CA LYS A 381 -3.18 15.41 1.37
C LYS A 381 -2.11 16.30 0.70
N ILE A 382 -2.11 17.60 0.97
CA ILE A 382 -1.07 18.54 0.47
C ILE A 382 0.31 18.17 1.02
N VAL A 383 0.41 17.88 2.32
CA VAL A 383 1.67 17.48 2.93
C VAL A 383 2.14 16.13 2.35
N ASN A 384 1.21 15.18 2.12
CA ASN A 384 1.52 13.92 1.45
C ASN A 384 2.04 14.12 0.01
N GLU A 385 1.50 15.08 -0.73
CA GLU A 385 2.01 15.49 -2.05
C GLU A 385 3.45 16.00 -1.97
N TRP A 386 3.76 16.85 -0.98
CA TRP A 386 5.12 17.39 -0.81
C TRP A 386 6.12 16.30 -0.45
N PHE A 387 5.73 15.38 0.44
CA PHE A 387 6.53 14.19 0.74
C PHE A 387 6.71 13.31 -0.49
N ALA A 388 5.69 13.16 -1.33
CA ALA A 388 5.78 12.40 -2.58
C ALA A 388 6.86 12.98 -3.50
N ALA A 389 6.81 14.28 -3.75
CA ALA A 389 7.83 14.97 -4.53
C ALA A 389 9.22 14.84 -3.90
N GLY A 390 9.32 15.04 -2.59
CA GLY A 390 10.59 14.96 -1.85
C GLY A 390 11.24 13.58 -1.90
N ILE A 391 10.48 12.51 -1.65
CA ILE A 391 10.99 11.12 -1.72
C ILE A 391 11.39 10.77 -3.16
N TYR A 392 10.61 11.18 -4.15
CA TYR A 392 10.95 10.95 -5.56
C TYR A 392 12.25 11.65 -5.95
N LEU A 393 12.39 12.94 -5.63
CA LEU A 393 13.61 13.70 -5.87
C LEU A 393 14.82 13.07 -5.16
N TRP A 394 14.64 12.66 -3.89
CA TRP A 394 15.68 11.97 -3.16
C TRP A 394 16.08 10.65 -3.82
N LYS A 395 15.13 9.86 -4.33
CA LYS A 395 15.42 8.62 -5.08
C LYS A 395 16.27 8.87 -6.32
N LEU A 396 16.06 9.99 -7.01
CA LEU A 396 16.86 10.39 -8.18
C LEU A 396 18.27 10.88 -7.79
N ILE A 397 18.38 11.63 -6.70
CA ILE A 397 19.62 12.32 -6.31
C ILE A 397 20.53 11.41 -5.47
N ALA A 398 19.97 10.54 -4.62
CA ALA A 398 20.71 9.72 -3.67
C ALA A 398 21.81 8.83 -4.30
N PRO A 399 21.59 8.18 -5.47
CA PRO A 399 22.64 7.42 -6.13
C PRO A 399 23.84 8.27 -6.51
N ILE A 400 23.63 9.53 -6.92
CA ILE A 400 24.69 10.45 -7.34
C ILE A 400 25.48 10.95 -6.14
N VAL A 401 24.79 11.30 -5.06
CA VAL A 401 25.42 11.77 -3.81
C VAL A 401 26.24 10.67 -3.15
N ARG A 402 25.81 9.41 -3.28
CA ARG A 402 26.46 8.25 -2.66
C ARG A 402 27.58 7.61 -3.49
N GLN A 403 27.83 8.04 -4.73
CA GLN A 403 29.01 7.55 -5.46
C GLN A 403 30.29 8.13 -4.81
N PRO A 404 31.21 7.29 -4.30
CA PRO A 404 32.51 7.78 -3.92
C PRO A 404 33.19 8.33 -5.17
N ARG A 405 33.73 9.55 -5.10
CA ARG A 405 34.59 10.10 -6.15
C ARG A 405 35.80 9.17 -6.28
N VAL A 406 35.74 8.20 -7.19
CA VAL A 406 36.95 7.49 -7.62
C VAL A 406 37.75 8.54 -8.37
N HIS A 407 38.79 9.07 -7.72
CA HIS A 407 39.76 9.94 -8.37
C HIS A 407 40.29 9.24 -9.63
N GLU A 408 40.25 9.96 -10.76
CA GLU A 408 40.89 9.56 -12.01
C GLU A 408 42.35 9.20 -11.74
N GLN A 409 42.70 7.92 -11.86
CA GLN A 409 44.08 7.50 -11.94
C GLN A 409 44.49 7.54 -13.44
N PRO A 410 45.60 8.19 -13.82
CA PRO A 410 45.99 8.31 -15.23
C PRO A 410 46.28 6.92 -15.83
N GLN A 411 45.80 6.69 -17.05
CA GLN A 411 46.12 5.49 -17.84
C GLN A 411 47.63 5.29 -17.96
N PRO A 412 48.18 4.07 -17.77
CA PRO A 412 49.56 3.81 -18.10
C PRO A 412 49.73 3.83 -19.62
N ALA A 413 50.64 4.68 -20.10
CA ALA A 413 51.02 4.76 -21.50
C ALA A 413 51.49 3.39 -22.00
N THR A 414 50.84 2.89 -23.05
CA THR A 414 51.32 1.75 -23.85
C THR A 414 52.60 2.17 -24.56
N THR A 415 53.75 1.74 -24.06
CA THR A 415 55.01 1.76 -24.82
C THR A 415 54.90 0.77 -25.97
N GLU A 416 54.98 1.30 -27.20
CA GLU A 416 55.14 0.57 -28.44
C GLU A 416 56.35 -0.37 -28.40
N VAL A 417 56.14 -1.60 -28.85
CA VAL A 417 57.20 -2.55 -29.14
C VAL A 417 57.86 -2.14 -30.45
N SER A 418 59.11 -1.69 -30.39
CA SER A 418 60.02 -1.60 -31.54
C SER A 418 61.36 -2.25 -31.19
N ARG A 419 61.47 -3.55 -31.46
CA ARG A 419 62.54 -4.20 -32.24
C ARG A 419 62.46 -5.71 -32.13
#